data_AF-A0AA38Q6T0-F1
#
_entry.id   AF-A0AA38Q6T0-F1
#
_cell.length_a   1.000
_cell.length_b   1.000
_cell.length_c   1.000
_cell.angle_alpha   90.00
_cell.angle_beta   90.00
_cell.angle_gamma   90.00
#
_symmetry.space_group_name_H-M   'P 1'
#
loop_
_entity.id
_entity.type
_entity.pdbx_description
1 polymer ?
#
loop_
_entity_poly.entity_id
_entity_poly.type
_entity_poly.pdbx_seq_one_letter_code
_entity_poly.pdbx_strand_id
1 'polypeptide(L)'
;MLRPIVDGLKLLGNPVNPLVYPFPWFSTLHAARISVAFQSNTYRQGTFTALGWKSYIGGFCVMSWGGMVFSHILLNLPPPVLYAPQVWFNYISIHLFLTAVFSLIPFFLVDADLLSTVDLVLFPLDAMLRVNAVVGTLAHLSPGSPSYESVSPALISSPLFHFILGCTASAGGGVTAATLGVWSPNWGSGGFTPTFLRKGPRSPLRNALSTLDIWGGGLAAIVYGLSTSHTAFHPLLSVLSPYIYAFALVDMHDVKPCSPLEGKSLAAAVLVALFGIRALAAKLQVSAPAAVTNKDKKGK
;
A
#
# COMPACT_ATOMS: atom_id res chain seq x y z
N MET A 1 -17.48 -14.29 9.41
CA MET A 1 -17.07 -12.87 9.39
C MET A 1 -16.20 -12.50 8.17
N LEU A 2 -15.25 -13.33 7.73
CA LEU A 2 -14.33 -12.99 6.62
C LEU A 2 -14.91 -13.16 5.19
N ARG A 3 -16.08 -13.77 5.04
CA ARG A 3 -16.66 -14.12 3.72
C ARG A 3 -16.75 -12.94 2.73
N PRO A 4 -17.20 -11.72 3.13
CA PRO A 4 -17.22 -10.58 2.21
C PRO A 4 -15.82 -10.18 1.70
N ILE A 5 -14.78 -10.31 2.54
CA ILE A 5 -13.40 -10.02 2.16
C ILE A 5 -12.89 -11.09 1.19
N VAL A 6 -13.17 -12.37 1.48
CA VAL A 6 -12.81 -13.49 0.59
C VAL A 6 -13.41 -13.29 -0.80
N ASP A 7 -14.71 -12.99 -0.86
CA ASP A 7 -15.44 -12.81 -2.12
C ASP A 7 -14.95 -11.55 -2.87
N GLY A 8 -14.65 -10.47 -2.14
CA GLY A 8 -14.01 -9.28 -2.69
C GLY A 8 -12.64 -9.57 -3.29
N LEU A 9 -11.77 -10.30 -2.58
CA LEU A 9 -10.45 -10.69 -3.08
C LEU A 9 -10.53 -11.57 -4.33
N LYS A 10 -11.54 -12.46 -4.43
CA LYS A 10 -11.79 -13.24 -5.65
C LYS A 10 -12.22 -12.36 -6.81
N LEU A 11 -13.18 -11.46 -6.58
CA LEU A 11 -13.69 -10.54 -7.59
C LEU A 11 -12.57 -9.66 -8.15
N LEU A 12 -11.68 -9.16 -7.29
CA LEU A 12 -10.54 -8.33 -7.67
C LEU A 12 -9.50 -9.09 -8.51
N GLY A 13 -9.47 -10.42 -8.44
CA GLY A 13 -8.62 -11.25 -9.29
C GLY A 13 -9.11 -11.38 -10.73
N ASN A 14 -10.40 -11.11 -10.98
CA ASN A 14 -10.98 -11.22 -12.31
C ASN A 14 -10.51 -10.08 -13.23
N PRO A 15 -10.47 -10.30 -14.56
CA PRO A 15 -10.23 -9.23 -15.51
C PRO A 15 -11.34 -8.17 -15.46
N VAL A 16 -10.98 -6.91 -15.72
CA VAL A 16 -11.95 -5.81 -15.85
C VAL A 16 -12.94 -6.08 -16.97
N ASN A 17 -12.43 -6.48 -18.14
CA ASN A 17 -13.23 -6.99 -19.23
C ASN A 17 -12.43 -8.05 -19.99
N PRO A 18 -12.89 -9.31 -20.06
CA PRO A 18 -12.12 -10.39 -20.69
C PRO A 18 -11.75 -10.16 -22.17
N LEU A 19 -12.50 -9.32 -22.89
CA LEU A 19 -12.32 -9.11 -24.33
C LEU A 19 -11.58 -7.81 -24.64
N VAL A 20 -11.94 -6.71 -23.96
CA VAL A 20 -11.48 -5.35 -24.31
C VAL A 20 -10.36 -4.89 -23.38
N TYR A 21 -10.34 -5.35 -22.13
CA TYR A 21 -9.37 -4.91 -21.14
C TYR A 21 -9.05 -6.05 -20.16
N PRO A 22 -8.29 -7.07 -20.60
CA PRO A 22 -8.10 -8.33 -19.88
C PRO A 22 -7.10 -8.22 -18.71
N PHE A 23 -7.05 -7.07 -18.05
CA PHE A 23 -6.18 -6.83 -16.90
C PHE A 23 -6.96 -7.05 -15.60
N PRO A 24 -6.34 -7.65 -14.56
CA PRO A 24 -7.01 -7.88 -13.28
C PRO A 24 -7.41 -6.59 -12.58
N TRP A 25 -8.61 -6.57 -12.00
CA TRP A 25 -9.13 -5.46 -11.20
C TRP A 25 -8.15 -4.99 -10.11
N PHE A 26 -7.42 -5.90 -9.45
CA PHE A 26 -6.38 -5.55 -8.47
C PHE A 26 -5.40 -4.51 -9.00
N SER A 27 -4.78 -4.81 -10.13
CA SER A 27 -3.74 -3.95 -10.72
C SER A 27 -4.33 -2.67 -11.31
N THR A 28 -5.52 -2.76 -11.92
CA THR A 28 -6.21 -1.62 -12.52
C THR A 28 -6.71 -0.61 -11.48
N LEU A 29 -7.31 -1.07 -10.39
CA LEU A 29 -7.78 -0.19 -9.30
C LEU A 29 -6.61 0.39 -8.51
N HIS A 30 -5.52 -0.35 -8.34
CA HIS A 30 -4.29 0.21 -7.76
C HIS A 30 -3.72 1.32 -8.65
N ALA A 31 -3.61 1.09 -9.96
CA ALA A 31 -3.19 2.13 -10.90
C ALA A 31 -4.10 3.37 -10.83
N ALA A 32 -5.43 3.18 -10.77
CA ALA A 32 -6.39 4.27 -10.65
C ALA A 32 -6.19 5.07 -9.35
N ARG A 33 -6.08 4.38 -8.21
CA ARG A 33 -5.83 5.01 -6.90
C ARG A 33 -4.53 5.82 -6.90
N ILE A 34 -3.43 5.23 -7.37
CA ILE A 34 -2.14 5.91 -7.43
C ILE A 34 -2.19 7.09 -8.40
N SER A 35 -2.94 6.99 -9.49
CA SER A 35 -3.16 8.09 -10.43
C SER A 35 -3.86 9.27 -9.73
N VAL A 36 -4.95 9.03 -9.01
CA VAL A 36 -5.64 10.08 -8.23
C VAL A 36 -4.70 10.72 -7.21
N ALA A 37 -3.96 9.90 -6.45
CA ALA A 37 -3.02 10.41 -5.44
C ALA A 37 -1.87 11.21 -6.05
N PHE A 38 -1.27 10.74 -7.15
CA PHE A 38 -0.21 11.44 -7.86
C PHE A 38 -0.70 12.77 -8.42
N GLN A 39 -1.83 12.76 -9.14
CA GLN A 39 -2.42 13.95 -9.73
C GLN A 39 -2.83 14.95 -8.66
N SER A 40 -3.52 14.54 -7.59
CA SER A 40 -3.87 15.44 -6.48
C SER A 40 -2.64 16.12 -5.87
N ASN A 41 -1.51 15.41 -5.71
CA ASN A 41 -0.26 16.04 -5.25
C ASN A 41 0.27 17.08 -6.23
N THR A 42 0.24 16.82 -7.54
CA THR A 42 0.68 17.79 -8.56
C THR A 42 -0.23 19.04 -8.61
N TYR A 43 -1.54 18.87 -8.47
CA TYR A 43 -2.49 19.99 -8.46
C TYR A 43 -2.36 20.83 -7.19
N ARG A 44 -2.30 20.19 -6.01
CA ARG A 44 -2.16 20.88 -4.72
C ARG A 44 -0.85 21.65 -4.56
N GLN A 45 0.20 21.23 -5.27
CA GLN A 45 1.47 21.93 -5.30
C GLN A 45 1.59 22.94 -6.44
N GLY A 46 0.57 23.05 -7.30
CA GLY A 46 0.60 23.95 -8.46
C GLY A 46 1.62 23.56 -9.53
N THR A 47 2.08 22.31 -9.53
CA THR A 47 3.15 21.82 -10.44
C THR A 47 2.61 21.07 -11.65
N PHE A 48 1.29 20.81 -11.72
CA PHE A 48 0.65 20.06 -12.80
C PHE A 48 1.03 20.57 -14.20
N THR A 49 0.99 21.89 -14.42
CA THR A 49 1.36 22.51 -15.70
C THR A 49 2.86 22.64 -15.93
N ALA A 50 3.66 22.52 -14.87
CA ALA A 50 5.12 22.63 -14.91
C ALA A 50 5.82 21.28 -15.18
N LEU A 51 5.13 20.16 -14.97
CA LEU A 51 5.65 18.83 -15.26
C LEU A 51 5.51 18.50 -16.75
N GLY A 52 6.65 18.35 -17.44
CA GLY A 52 6.64 17.75 -18.77
C GLY A 52 6.13 16.30 -18.74
N TRP A 53 5.52 15.84 -19.84
CA TRP A 53 4.91 14.50 -19.94
C TRP A 53 5.81 13.35 -19.51
N LYS A 54 7.12 13.42 -19.81
CA LYS A 54 8.07 12.38 -19.40
C LYS A 54 8.19 12.28 -17.88
N SER A 55 8.34 13.41 -17.19
CA SER A 55 8.40 13.45 -15.73
C SER A 55 7.04 13.13 -15.09
N TYR A 56 5.95 13.54 -15.74
CA TYR A 56 4.59 13.24 -15.29
C TYR A 56 4.31 11.74 -15.30
N ILE A 57 4.51 11.06 -16.44
CA ILE A 57 4.34 9.60 -16.57
C ILE A 57 5.38 8.86 -15.72
N GLY A 58 6.65 9.28 -15.78
CA GLY A 58 7.73 8.67 -15.00
C GLY A 58 7.47 8.73 -13.50
N GLY A 59 6.96 9.87 -13.00
CA GLY A 59 6.64 10.05 -11.58
C GLY A 59 5.49 9.16 -11.12
N PHE A 60 4.45 9.04 -11.94
CA PHE A 60 3.37 8.09 -11.71
C PHE A 60 3.88 6.64 -11.71
N CYS A 61 4.75 6.26 -12.64
CA CYS A 61 5.35 4.91 -12.70
C CYS A 61 6.20 4.61 -11.46
N VAL A 62 7.04 5.54 -11.00
CA VAL A 62 7.80 5.40 -9.76
C VAL A 62 6.88 5.18 -8.56
N MET A 63 5.82 5.99 -8.45
CA MET A 63 4.86 5.89 -7.35
C MET A 63 4.06 4.59 -7.37
N SER A 64 3.73 4.09 -8.54
CA SER A 64 2.89 2.90 -8.70
C SER A 64 3.68 1.60 -8.59
N TRP A 65 4.94 1.57 -9.02
CA TRP A 65 5.75 0.35 -9.10
C TRP A 65 6.86 0.24 -8.05
N GLY A 66 7.18 1.29 -7.30
CA GLY A 66 8.30 1.25 -6.35
C GLY A 66 8.23 0.08 -5.38
N GLY A 67 7.04 -0.28 -4.88
CA GLY A 67 6.88 -1.46 -4.01
C GLY A 67 7.31 -2.77 -4.68
N MET A 68 6.95 -2.96 -5.95
CA MET A 68 7.36 -4.14 -6.74
C MET A 68 8.86 -4.10 -7.06
N VAL A 69 9.40 -2.94 -7.46
CA VAL A 69 10.82 -2.78 -7.78
C VAL A 69 11.70 -3.11 -6.58
N PHE A 70 11.45 -2.48 -5.43
CA PHE A 70 12.28 -2.66 -4.25
C PHE A 70 12.10 -4.04 -3.61
N SER A 71 10.90 -4.62 -3.62
CA SER A 71 10.72 -5.98 -3.13
C SER A 71 11.47 -7.01 -3.97
N HIS A 72 11.47 -6.86 -5.30
CA HIS A 72 12.23 -7.74 -6.18
C HIS A 72 13.74 -7.55 -6.02
N ILE A 73 14.23 -6.32 -5.86
CA ILE A 73 15.64 -6.07 -5.52
C ILE A 73 16.02 -6.75 -4.20
N LEU A 74 15.19 -6.64 -3.15
CA LEU A 74 15.44 -7.31 -1.86
C LEU A 74 15.45 -8.84 -1.98
N LEU A 75 14.70 -9.39 -2.92
CA LEU A 75 14.66 -10.82 -3.23
C LEU A 75 15.76 -11.26 -4.21
N ASN A 76 16.59 -10.33 -4.71
CA ASN A 76 17.52 -10.56 -5.80
C ASN A 76 16.85 -11.12 -7.08
N LEU A 77 15.64 -10.64 -7.37
CA LEU A 77 14.84 -11.00 -8.54
C LEU A 77 14.74 -9.82 -9.51
N PRO A 78 14.62 -10.08 -10.83
CA PRO A 78 14.37 -9.03 -11.80
C PRO A 78 12.93 -8.48 -11.61
N PRO A 79 12.75 -7.15 -11.42
CA PRO A 79 11.41 -6.57 -11.28
C PRO A 79 10.57 -6.70 -12.56
N PRO A 80 9.36 -7.31 -12.51
CA PRO A 80 8.50 -7.52 -13.69
C PRO A 80 8.21 -6.25 -14.47
N VAL A 81 8.05 -5.12 -13.78
CA VAL A 81 7.80 -3.81 -14.42
C VAL A 81 8.89 -3.39 -15.40
N LEU A 82 10.09 -3.98 -15.37
CA LEU A 82 11.16 -3.64 -16.33
C LEU A 82 11.11 -4.44 -17.63
N TYR A 83 10.37 -5.56 -17.67
CA TYR A 83 10.34 -6.48 -18.81
C TYR A 83 8.96 -7.00 -19.20
N ALA A 84 7.89 -6.64 -18.48
CA ALA A 84 6.52 -7.10 -18.70
C ALA A 84 5.65 -5.98 -19.31
N PRO A 85 5.48 -5.92 -20.66
CA PRO A 85 4.73 -4.85 -21.33
C PRO A 85 3.28 -4.71 -20.85
N GLN A 86 2.66 -5.81 -20.44
CA GLN A 86 1.30 -5.83 -19.89
C GLN A 86 1.13 -4.91 -18.67
N VAL A 87 2.17 -4.78 -17.84
CA VAL A 87 2.14 -3.90 -16.66
C VAL A 87 2.13 -2.43 -17.10
N TRP A 88 2.92 -2.10 -18.12
CA TRP A 88 2.96 -0.76 -18.70
C TRP A 88 1.61 -0.39 -19.30
N PHE A 89 1.04 -1.26 -20.14
CA PHE A 89 -0.24 -1.01 -20.78
C PHE A 89 -1.34 -0.77 -19.75
N ASN A 90 -1.47 -1.60 -18.73
CA ASN A 90 -2.50 -1.42 -17.71
C ASN A 90 -2.32 -0.08 -16.97
N TYR A 91 -1.15 0.17 -16.39
CA TYR A 91 -0.95 1.33 -15.53
C TYR A 91 -1.00 2.66 -16.29
N ILE A 92 -0.34 2.74 -17.44
CA ILE A 92 -0.28 3.98 -18.21
C ILE A 92 -1.64 4.28 -18.83
N SER A 93 -2.35 3.29 -19.38
CA SER A 93 -3.68 3.56 -19.98
C SER A 93 -4.68 4.07 -18.94
N ILE A 94 -4.70 3.51 -17.74
CA ILE A 94 -5.55 4.01 -16.64
C ILE A 94 -5.15 5.41 -16.20
N HIS A 95 -3.85 5.69 -16.11
CA HIS A 95 -3.37 7.01 -15.76
C HIS A 95 -3.79 8.06 -16.79
N LEU A 96 -3.56 7.79 -18.08
CA LEU A 96 -3.95 8.67 -19.19
C LEU A 96 -5.47 8.87 -19.26
N PHE A 97 -6.25 7.79 -19.09
CA PHE A 97 -7.70 7.86 -19.02
C PHE A 97 -8.16 8.80 -17.90
N LEU A 98 -7.61 8.64 -16.69
CA LEU A 98 -7.94 9.49 -15.56
C LEU A 98 -7.43 10.92 -15.73
N THR A 99 -6.27 11.14 -16.35
CA THR A 99 -5.80 12.48 -16.72
C THR A 99 -6.80 13.16 -17.66
N ALA A 100 -7.33 12.44 -18.64
CA ALA A 100 -8.38 12.97 -19.53
C ALA A 100 -9.67 13.29 -18.75
N VAL A 101 -10.13 12.39 -17.88
CA VAL A 101 -11.31 12.63 -17.03
C VAL A 101 -11.10 13.86 -16.13
N PHE A 102 -9.99 13.96 -15.42
CA PHE A 102 -9.73 15.06 -14.49
C PHE A 102 -9.38 16.38 -15.18
N SER A 103 -9.02 16.37 -16.46
CA SER A 103 -8.96 17.61 -17.25
C SER A 103 -10.33 18.28 -17.40
N LEU A 104 -11.42 17.49 -17.37
CA LEU A 104 -12.80 17.97 -17.43
C LEU A 104 -13.36 18.34 -16.05
N ILE A 105 -12.91 17.66 -14.99
CA ILE A 105 -13.39 17.86 -13.61
C ILE A 105 -12.22 18.06 -12.61
N PRO A 106 -11.40 19.12 -12.78
CA PRO A 106 -10.19 19.30 -11.97
C PRO A 106 -10.48 19.55 -10.48
N PHE A 107 -11.69 20.04 -10.14
CA PHE A 107 -12.08 20.27 -8.75
C PHE A 107 -11.99 18.99 -7.91
N PHE A 108 -12.22 17.81 -8.51
CA PHE A 108 -12.14 16.52 -7.83
C PHE A 108 -10.75 16.27 -7.20
N LEU A 109 -9.69 16.77 -7.83
CA LEU A 109 -8.30 16.57 -7.39
C LEU A 109 -7.84 17.57 -6.31
N VAL A 110 -8.58 18.66 -6.15
CA VAL A 110 -8.23 19.78 -5.26
C VAL A 110 -9.09 19.78 -4.00
N ASP A 111 -10.33 19.31 -4.08
CA ASP A 111 -11.24 19.23 -2.95
C ASP A 111 -10.80 18.16 -1.93
N ALA A 112 -10.22 18.63 -0.82
CA ALA A 112 -9.75 17.78 0.26
C ALA A 112 -10.89 17.05 0.99
N ASP A 113 -12.09 17.63 1.06
CA ASP A 113 -13.24 17.00 1.71
C ASP A 113 -13.78 15.86 0.86
N LEU A 114 -13.88 16.07 -0.46
CA LEU A 114 -14.26 15.02 -1.40
C LEU A 114 -13.23 13.88 -1.41
N LEU A 115 -11.94 14.18 -1.51
CA LEU A 115 -10.89 13.15 -1.50
C LEU A 115 -10.87 12.36 -0.18
N SER A 116 -11.01 13.03 0.96
CA SER A 116 -11.09 12.34 2.26
C SER A 116 -12.36 11.48 2.40
N THR A 117 -13.46 11.87 1.75
CA THR A 117 -14.69 11.05 1.67
C THR A 117 -14.47 9.82 0.81
N VAL A 118 -13.81 9.97 -0.34
CA VAL A 118 -13.45 8.86 -1.21
C VAL A 118 -12.55 7.87 -0.47
N ASP A 119 -11.54 8.36 0.27
CA ASP A 119 -10.68 7.51 1.12
C ASP A 119 -11.49 6.80 2.21
N LEU A 120 -12.47 7.47 2.84
CA LEU A 120 -13.33 6.88 3.86
C LEU A 120 -14.28 5.81 3.31
N VAL A 121 -14.68 5.89 2.03
CA VAL A 121 -15.52 4.86 1.40
C VAL A 121 -14.68 3.71 0.85
N LEU A 122 -13.49 4.01 0.31
CA LEU A 122 -12.65 3.06 -0.41
C LEU A 122 -11.52 2.45 0.43
N PHE A 123 -11.38 2.79 1.72
CA PHE A 123 -10.36 2.16 2.57
C PHE A 123 -10.42 0.63 2.60
N PRO A 124 -11.59 -0.05 2.55
CA PRO A 124 -11.60 -1.51 2.54
C PRO A 124 -10.98 -2.07 1.27
N LEU A 125 -11.27 -1.42 0.14
CA LEU A 125 -10.67 -1.76 -1.15
C LEU A 125 -9.15 -1.51 -1.12
N ASP A 126 -8.69 -0.35 -0.66
CA ASP A 126 -7.26 -0.03 -0.55
C ASP A 126 -6.51 -1.07 0.31
N ALA A 127 -7.09 -1.47 1.46
CA ALA A 127 -6.51 -2.51 2.31
C ALA A 127 -6.38 -3.84 1.56
N MET A 128 -7.42 -4.28 0.82
CA MET A 128 -7.37 -5.51 0.02
C MET A 128 -6.32 -5.44 -1.09
N LEU A 129 -6.19 -4.29 -1.79
CA LEU A 129 -5.19 -4.09 -2.84
C LEU A 129 -3.77 -4.21 -2.27
N ARG A 130 -3.50 -3.60 -1.12
CA ARG A 130 -2.18 -3.68 -0.46
C ARG A 130 -1.86 -5.05 0.08
N VAL A 131 -2.83 -5.75 0.69
CA VAL A 131 -2.62 -7.13 1.10
C VAL A 131 -2.34 -8.04 -0.09
N ASN A 132 -2.97 -7.80 -1.23
CA ASN A 132 -2.64 -8.54 -2.45
C ASN A 132 -1.18 -8.31 -2.88
N ALA A 133 -0.69 -7.08 -2.81
CA ALA A 133 0.72 -6.79 -3.10
C ALA A 133 1.67 -7.47 -2.09
N VAL A 134 1.35 -7.41 -0.79
CA VAL A 134 2.13 -8.04 0.28
C VAL A 134 2.17 -9.56 0.10
N VAL A 135 1.02 -10.21 0.00
CA VAL A 135 0.95 -11.68 -0.15
C VAL A 135 1.53 -12.14 -1.47
N GLY A 136 1.31 -11.39 -2.56
CA GLY A 136 1.95 -11.68 -3.84
C GLY A 136 3.48 -11.62 -3.77
N THR A 137 4.03 -10.68 -2.99
CA THR A 137 5.48 -10.60 -2.75
C THR A 137 5.97 -11.78 -1.90
N LEU A 138 5.25 -12.13 -0.83
CA LEU A 138 5.61 -13.27 0.03
C LEU A 138 5.48 -14.62 -0.67
N ALA A 139 4.65 -14.72 -1.71
CA ALA A 139 4.52 -15.94 -2.50
C ALA A 139 5.87 -16.37 -3.11
N HIS A 140 6.79 -15.43 -3.38
CA HIS A 140 8.14 -15.76 -3.86
C HIS A 140 8.96 -16.58 -2.85
N LEU A 141 8.64 -16.50 -1.55
CA LEU A 141 9.28 -17.24 -0.47
C LEU A 141 8.64 -18.61 -0.21
N SER A 142 7.59 -18.97 -0.95
CA SER A 142 6.90 -20.25 -0.77
C SER A 142 7.60 -21.37 -1.55
N PRO A 143 7.72 -22.62 -1.02
CA PRO A 143 8.44 -23.72 -1.68
C PRO A 143 7.99 -24.06 -3.11
N GLY A 144 6.74 -23.75 -3.48
CA GLY A 144 6.21 -23.96 -4.84
C GLY A 144 6.47 -22.81 -5.82
N SER A 145 7.16 -21.74 -5.40
CA SER A 145 7.47 -20.60 -6.25
C SER A 145 8.67 -20.90 -7.16
N PRO A 146 8.62 -20.52 -8.46
CA PRO A 146 9.78 -20.59 -9.35
C PRO A 146 11.00 -19.82 -8.83
N SER A 147 10.79 -18.81 -7.99
CA SER A 147 11.84 -17.98 -7.42
C SER A 147 12.44 -18.56 -6.13
N TYR A 148 11.83 -19.58 -5.54
CA TYR A 148 12.16 -20.05 -4.18
C TYR A 148 13.64 -20.42 -4.04
N GLU A 149 14.18 -21.18 -4.99
CA GLU A 149 15.57 -21.65 -4.96
C GLU A 149 16.60 -20.53 -5.15
N SER A 150 16.19 -19.41 -5.77
CA SER A 150 17.07 -18.26 -5.99
C SER A 150 17.17 -17.32 -4.78
N VAL A 151 16.29 -17.49 -3.79
CA VAL A 151 16.28 -16.68 -2.57
C VAL A 151 17.04 -17.41 -1.46
N SER A 152 17.88 -16.68 -0.73
CA SER A 152 18.65 -17.25 0.39
C SER A 152 17.74 -17.92 1.44
N PRO A 153 18.02 -19.17 1.86
CA PRO A 153 17.25 -19.86 2.90
C PRO A 153 17.15 -19.07 4.21
N ALA A 154 18.21 -18.33 4.58
CA ALA A 154 18.22 -17.52 5.79
C ALA A 154 17.21 -16.36 5.74
N LEU A 155 16.95 -15.81 4.54
CA LEU A 155 15.95 -14.78 4.32
C LEU A 155 14.53 -15.37 4.34
N ILE A 156 14.34 -16.53 3.69
CA ILE A 156 13.07 -17.27 3.70
C ILE A 156 12.63 -17.58 5.14
N SER A 157 13.57 -17.99 6.00
CA SER A 157 13.31 -18.35 7.40
C SER A 157 13.27 -17.16 8.38
N SER A 158 13.36 -15.91 7.90
CA SER A 158 13.46 -14.72 8.77
C SER A 158 12.13 -13.98 8.89
N PRO A 159 11.45 -13.96 10.05
CA PRO A 159 10.26 -13.14 10.29
C PRO A 159 10.47 -11.66 10.00
N LEU A 160 11.66 -11.14 10.31
CA LEU A 160 12.01 -9.75 10.06
C LEU A 160 12.06 -9.47 8.56
N PHE A 161 12.58 -10.40 7.76
CA PHE A 161 12.61 -10.23 6.31
C PHE A 161 11.20 -10.23 5.72
N HIS A 162 10.31 -11.11 6.18
CA HIS A 162 8.88 -11.09 5.81
C HIS A 162 8.22 -9.76 6.16
N PHE A 163 8.51 -9.21 7.35
CA PHE A 163 8.02 -7.89 7.77
C PHE A 163 8.53 -6.78 6.85
N ILE A 164 9.83 -6.77 6.52
CA ILE A 164 10.45 -5.79 5.61
C ILE A 164 9.82 -5.89 4.21
N LEU A 165 9.61 -7.09 3.68
CA LEU A 165 8.94 -7.28 2.40
C LEU A 165 7.50 -6.76 2.43
N GLY A 166 6.77 -6.99 3.53
CA GLY A 166 5.43 -6.43 3.72
C GLY A 166 5.42 -4.90 3.71
N CYS A 167 6.36 -4.28 4.43
CA CYS A 167 6.55 -2.82 4.43
C CYS A 167 6.85 -2.29 3.03
N THR A 168 7.79 -2.92 2.32
CA THR A 168 8.22 -2.50 0.97
C THR A 168 7.10 -2.68 -0.05
N ALA A 169 6.43 -3.83 -0.07
CA ALA A 169 5.34 -4.12 -1.00
C ALA A 169 4.16 -3.17 -0.81
N SER A 170 3.82 -2.84 0.44
CA SER A 170 2.69 -1.96 0.76
C SER A 170 2.97 -0.48 0.48
N ALA A 171 4.15 0.02 0.85
CA ALA A 171 4.43 1.47 0.89
C ALA A 171 5.59 1.94 0.02
N GLY A 172 6.39 1.03 -0.55
CA GLY A 172 7.62 1.37 -1.27
C GLY A 172 7.40 2.42 -2.37
N GLY A 173 6.34 2.29 -3.17
CA GLY A 173 6.00 3.24 -4.23
C GLY A 173 5.77 4.66 -3.73
N GLY A 174 4.86 4.83 -2.75
CA GLY A 174 4.55 6.14 -2.17
C GLY A 174 5.75 6.77 -1.45
N VAL A 175 6.51 5.97 -0.70
CA VAL A 175 7.72 6.41 -0.01
C VAL A 175 8.76 6.89 -1.02
N THR A 176 9.08 6.10 -2.05
CA THR A 176 10.05 6.48 -3.08
C THR A 176 9.62 7.73 -3.82
N ALA A 177 8.35 7.80 -4.25
CA ALA A 177 7.79 8.97 -4.93
C ALA A 177 7.93 10.25 -4.09
N ALA A 178 7.62 10.16 -2.80
CA ALA A 178 7.71 11.30 -1.87
C ALA A 178 9.14 11.66 -1.50
N THR A 179 10.04 10.67 -1.50
CA THR A 179 11.47 10.86 -1.26
C THR A 179 12.10 11.61 -2.43
N LEU A 180 11.77 11.21 -3.66
CA LEU A 180 12.24 11.86 -4.88
C LEU A 180 11.48 13.15 -5.21
N GLY A 181 10.32 13.39 -4.60
CA GLY A 181 9.48 14.55 -4.92
C GLY A 181 9.00 14.51 -6.37
N VAL A 182 8.51 13.36 -6.83
CA VAL A 182 8.23 13.09 -8.26
C VAL A 182 7.16 13.98 -8.90
N TRP A 183 6.39 14.67 -8.08
CA TRP A 183 5.38 15.66 -8.47
C TRP A 183 5.95 17.08 -8.60
N SER A 184 7.26 17.28 -8.45
CA SER A 184 7.96 18.55 -8.71
C SER A 184 8.68 18.49 -10.06
N PRO A 185 8.86 19.61 -10.79
CA PRO A 185 9.71 19.65 -11.98
C PRO A 185 11.17 19.25 -11.70
N ASN A 186 11.64 19.51 -10.47
CA ASN A 186 13.00 19.23 -10.03
C ASN A 186 12.98 18.10 -8.99
N TRP A 187 13.13 16.86 -9.44
CA TRP A 187 13.17 15.70 -8.53
C TRP A 187 14.40 15.78 -7.62
N GLY A 188 14.21 15.46 -6.35
CA GLY A 188 15.27 15.45 -5.34
C GLY A 188 15.65 16.83 -4.79
N SER A 189 15.03 17.92 -5.24
CA SER A 189 15.35 19.28 -4.77
C SER A 189 15.07 19.49 -3.28
N GLY A 190 14.17 18.71 -2.69
CA GLY A 190 13.88 18.68 -1.24
C GLY A 190 14.74 17.70 -0.44
N GLY A 191 15.78 17.11 -1.05
CA GLY A 191 16.62 16.07 -0.47
C GLY A 191 16.03 14.65 -0.62
N PHE A 192 16.90 13.65 -0.45
CA PHE A 192 16.55 12.21 -0.57
C PHE A 192 16.12 11.56 0.75
N THR A 193 15.68 12.36 1.73
CA THR A 193 15.27 11.83 3.04
C THR A 193 13.93 11.12 2.92
N PRO A 194 13.83 9.82 3.27
CA PRO A 194 12.57 9.09 3.28
C PRO A 194 11.52 9.76 4.16
N THR A 195 10.26 9.77 3.73
CA THR A 195 9.19 10.51 4.41
C THR A 195 8.99 10.09 5.86
N PHE A 196 9.19 8.82 6.18
CA PHE A 196 9.08 8.29 7.55
C PHE A 196 10.25 8.67 8.46
N LEU A 197 11.34 9.21 7.90
CA LEU A 197 12.47 9.77 8.66
C LEU A 197 12.41 11.30 8.75
N ARG A 198 11.49 11.95 8.04
CA ARG A 198 11.26 13.40 8.15
C ARG A 198 10.56 13.70 9.47
N LYS A 199 10.69 14.94 9.96
CA LYS A 199 10.02 15.40 11.18
C LYS A 199 8.50 15.24 11.05
N GLY A 200 7.96 14.23 11.73
CA GLY A 200 6.53 13.92 11.74
C GLY A 200 5.71 14.78 12.72
N PRO A 201 4.40 14.50 12.84
CA PRO A 201 3.55 15.11 13.85
C PRO A 201 4.10 14.90 15.26
N ARG A 202 3.96 15.90 16.15
CA ARG A 202 4.43 15.81 17.54
C ARG A 202 3.70 14.73 18.37
N SER A 203 2.47 14.41 18.01
CA SER A 203 1.68 13.39 18.71
C SER A 203 2.15 11.99 18.29
N PRO A 204 2.50 11.10 19.24
CA PRO A 204 2.93 9.73 18.94
C PRO A 204 1.89 8.95 18.12
N LEU A 205 0.61 9.09 18.48
CA LEU A 205 -0.50 8.45 17.77
C LEU A 205 -0.60 8.95 16.32
N ARG A 206 -0.51 10.27 16.11
CA ARG A 206 -0.55 10.84 14.75
C ARG A 206 0.66 10.43 13.93
N ASN A 207 1.84 10.34 14.55
CA ASN A 207 3.04 9.86 13.90
C ASN A 207 2.89 8.38 13.47
N ALA A 208 2.41 7.53 14.37
CA ALA A 208 2.11 6.13 14.08
C ALA A 208 1.08 5.97 12.94
N LEU A 209 0.02 6.77 12.93
CA LEU A 209 -0.97 6.78 11.84
C LEU A 209 -0.39 7.31 10.51
N SER A 210 0.54 8.27 10.57
CA SER A 210 1.16 8.83 9.37
C SER A 210 2.10 7.85 8.66
N THR A 211 2.65 6.88 9.39
CA THR A 211 3.53 5.83 8.85
C THR A 211 2.82 4.48 8.73
N LEU A 212 1.50 4.45 8.92
CA LEU A 212 0.66 3.24 8.92
C LEU A 212 0.80 2.40 7.66
N ASP A 213 0.93 3.03 6.49
CA ASP A 213 1.09 2.30 5.23
C ASP A 213 2.33 1.40 5.22
N ILE A 214 3.38 1.79 5.96
CA ILE A 214 4.65 1.08 6.04
C ILE A 214 4.48 -0.09 7.02
N TRP A 215 4.35 0.21 8.31
CA TRP A 215 4.33 -0.84 9.33
C TRP A 215 3.07 -1.72 9.24
N GLY A 216 1.96 -1.20 8.74
CA GLY A 216 0.74 -1.98 8.49
C GLY A 216 0.95 -3.06 7.42
N GLY A 217 1.76 -2.78 6.39
CA GLY A 217 2.16 -3.79 5.40
C GLY A 217 3.00 -4.91 6.02
N GLY A 218 3.95 -4.54 6.90
CA GLY A 218 4.73 -5.51 7.66
C GLY A 218 3.87 -6.34 8.62
N LEU A 219 2.90 -5.73 9.29
CA LEU A 219 1.95 -6.45 10.14
C LEU A 219 1.07 -7.41 9.33
N ALA A 220 0.61 -7.01 8.14
CA ALA A 220 -0.13 -7.90 7.25
C ALA A 220 0.71 -9.13 6.85
N ALA A 221 2.01 -8.96 6.62
CA ALA A 221 2.93 -10.06 6.36
C ALA A 221 3.06 -11.02 7.55
N ILE A 222 3.16 -10.48 8.77
CA ILE A 222 3.19 -11.29 10.01
C ILE A 222 1.87 -12.06 10.18
N VAL A 223 0.72 -11.40 10.04
CA VAL A 223 -0.61 -12.03 10.18
C VAL A 223 -0.79 -13.13 9.14
N TYR A 224 -0.40 -12.88 7.89
CA TYR A 224 -0.44 -13.89 6.83
C TYR A 224 0.49 -15.08 7.14
N GLY A 225 1.74 -14.82 7.52
CA GLY A 225 2.72 -15.84 7.83
C GLY A 225 2.35 -16.71 9.05
N LEU A 226 1.81 -16.09 10.11
CA LEU A 226 1.31 -16.81 11.28
C LEU A 226 0.08 -17.66 10.96
N SER A 227 -0.89 -17.09 10.25
CA SER A 227 -2.15 -17.79 9.93
C SER A 227 -1.96 -18.96 8.96
N THR A 228 -0.94 -18.89 8.09
CA THR A 228 -0.58 -19.97 7.17
C THR A 228 0.52 -20.89 7.72
N SER A 229 0.93 -20.69 8.98
CA SER A 229 1.98 -21.45 9.66
C SER A 229 3.28 -21.54 8.86
N HIS A 230 3.71 -20.42 8.27
CA HIS A 230 4.96 -20.35 7.53
C HIS A 230 6.15 -20.63 8.46
N THR A 231 7.13 -21.41 7.98
CA THR A 231 8.28 -21.91 8.77
C THR A 231 9.04 -20.83 9.52
N ALA A 232 9.23 -19.67 8.89
CA ALA A 232 9.84 -18.48 9.51
C ALA A 232 9.26 -18.13 10.88
N PHE A 233 7.94 -18.30 11.08
CA PHE A 233 7.25 -17.87 12.29
C PHE A 233 7.11 -18.96 13.37
N HIS A 234 7.66 -20.17 13.16
CA HIS A 234 7.60 -21.24 14.17
C HIS A 234 8.13 -20.83 15.54
N PRO A 235 9.29 -20.13 15.66
CA PRO A 235 9.78 -19.68 16.97
C PRO A 235 8.80 -18.72 17.64
N LEU A 236 8.17 -17.83 16.87
CA LEU A 236 7.19 -16.89 17.40
C LEU A 236 5.92 -17.60 17.85
N LEU A 237 5.43 -18.58 17.07
CA LEU A 237 4.29 -19.42 17.44
C LEU A 237 4.55 -20.20 18.73
N SER A 238 5.77 -20.72 18.93
CA SER A 238 6.12 -21.43 20.18
C SER A 238 6.13 -20.53 21.42
N VAL A 239 6.39 -19.23 21.25
CA VAL A 239 6.36 -18.26 22.36
C VAL A 239 4.94 -17.74 22.61
N LEU A 240 4.17 -17.53 21.54
CA LEU A 240 2.82 -16.98 21.63
C LEU A 240 1.77 -18.04 21.97
N SER A 241 2.05 -19.32 21.71
CA SER A 241 1.12 -20.42 21.95
C SER A 241 0.51 -20.40 23.35
N PRO A 242 1.26 -20.28 24.46
CA PRO A 242 0.66 -20.37 25.79
C PRO A 242 -0.36 -19.26 26.06
N TYR A 243 -0.19 -18.09 25.43
CA TYR A 243 -1.05 -16.92 25.62
C TYR A 243 -2.29 -16.94 24.71
N ILE A 244 -2.12 -17.33 23.45
CA ILE A 244 -3.24 -17.41 22.50
C ILE A 244 -4.21 -18.51 22.93
N TYR A 245 -3.69 -19.65 23.40
CA TYR A 245 -4.52 -20.80 23.75
C TYR A 245 -5.18 -20.68 25.13
N ALA A 246 -4.59 -19.94 26.07
CA ALA A 246 -5.27 -19.54 27.31
C ALA A 246 -6.55 -18.73 27.07
N PHE A 247 -6.61 -17.98 25.96
CA PHE A 247 -7.80 -17.23 25.55
C PHE A 247 -8.71 -17.98 24.57
N ALA A 248 -8.19 -18.93 23.79
CA ALA A 248 -8.94 -19.60 22.72
C ALA A 248 -9.61 -20.92 23.14
N LEU A 249 -9.22 -21.56 24.25
CA LEU A 249 -9.73 -22.87 24.68
C LEU A 249 -9.61 -23.97 23.59
N VAL A 250 -8.58 -23.91 22.74
CA VAL A 250 -8.31 -24.91 21.68
C VAL A 250 -6.90 -25.47 21.85
N ASP A 251 -6.75 -26.79 21.66
CA ASP A 251 -5.47 -27.49 21.71
C ASP A 251 -4.61 -27.18 20.48
N MET A 252 -3.29 -27.04 20.68
CA MET A 252 -2.33 -26.63 19.64
C MET A 252 -2.29 -27.59 18.45
N HIS A 253 -2.51 -28.87 18.73
CA HIS A 253 -2.43 -29.94 17.74
C HIS A 253 -3.64 -29.97 16.80
N ASP A 254 -4.73 -29.30 17.16
CA ASP A 254 -6.00 -29.30 16.40
C ASP A 254 -6.18 -28.05 15.52
N VAL A 255 -5.34 -27.02 15.69
CA VAL A 255 -5.44 -25.79 14.88
C VAL A 255 -4.79 -26.00 13.52
N LYS A 256 -5.63 -26.33 12.54
CA LYS A 256 -5.22 -26.41 11.14
C LYS A 256 -4.80 -25.02 10.61
N PRO A 257 -3.65 -24.91 9.91
CA PRO A 257 -3.27 -23.68 9.24
C PRO A 257 -4.36 -23.21 8.27
N CYS A 258 -4.57 -21.91 8.19
CA CYS A 258 -5.49 -21.31 7.22
C CYS A 258 -5.01 -21.61 5.79
N SER A 259 -5.94 -21.79 4.87
CA SER A 259 -5.60 -21.75 3.44
C SER A 259 -4.99 -20.38 3.06
N PRO A 260 -4.23 -20.29 1.96
CA PRO A 260 -3.65 -19.02 1.52
C PRO A 260 -4.69 -17.90 1.34
N LEU A 261 -5.89 -18.24 0.86
CA LEU A 261 -6.97 -17.27 0.69
C LEU A 261 -7.56 -16.82 2.03
N GLU A 262 -7.70 -17.71 3.00
CA GLU A 262 -8.17 -17.38 4.35
C GLU A 262 -7.14 -16.52 5.10
N GLY A 263 -5.86 -16.90 5.07
CA GLY A 263 -4.78 -16.11 5.67
C GLY A 263 -4.67 -14.71 5.05
N LYS A 264 -4.80 -14.62 3.71
CA LYS A 264 -4.86 -13.34 3.00
C LYS A 264 -6.07 -12.51 3.43
N SER A 265 -7.23 -13.15 3.61
CA SER A 265 -8.44 -12.47 4.06
C SER A 265 -8.34 -11.96 5.50
N LEU A 266 -7.66 -12.71 6.39
CA LEU A 266 -7.38 -12.29 7.75
C LEU A 266 -6.43 -11.08 7.78
N ALA A 267 -5.34 -11.12 7.01
CA ALA A 267 -4.43 -9.99 6.86
C ALA A 267 -5.16 -8.75 6.30
N ALA A 268 -6.07 -8.94 5.33
CA ALA A 268 -6.91 -7.87 4.80
C ALA A 268 -7.84 -7.31 5.87
N ALA A 269 -8.50 -8.14 6.68
CA ALA A 269 -9.37 -7.66 7.76
C ALA A 269 -8.62 -6.76 8.75
N VAL A 270 -7.40 -7.14 9.12
CA VAL A 270 -6.53 -6.32 10.00
C VAL A 270 -6.21 -4.97 9.34
N LEU A 271 -5.82 -4.96 8.07
CA LEU A 271 -5.54 -3.70 7.37
C LEU A 271 -6.79 -2.85 7.12
N VAL A 272 -7.96 -3.46 6.88
CA VAL A 272 -9.25 -2.76 6.78
C VAL A 272 -9.53 -2.00 8.08
N ALA A 273 -9.36 -2.64 9.24
CA ALA A 273 -9.57 -1.98 10.53
C ALA A 273 -8.60 -0.81 10.74
N LEU A 274 -7.31 -1.03 10.48
CA LEU A 274 -6.27 -0.01 10.62
C LEU A 274 -6.49 1.18 9.68
N PHE A 275 -6.79 0.92 8.41
CA PHE A 275 -7.03 1.96 7.43
C PHE A 275 -8.35 2.69 7.67
N GLY A 276 -9.37 2.02 8.19
CA GLY A 276 -10.61 2.66 8.63
C GLY A 276 -10.35 3.68 9.74
N ILE A 277 -9.55 3.31 10.75
CA ILE A 277 -9.13 4.24 11.83
C ILE A 277 -8.42 5.45 11.24
N ARG A 278 -7.47 5.25 10.31
CA ARG A 278 -6.74 6.34 9.66
C ARG A 278 -7.66 7.23 8.82
N ALA A 279 -8.52 6.64 7.98
CA ALA A 279 -9.42 7.38 7.11
C ALA A 279 -10.41 8.22 7.91
N LEU A 280 -10.97 7.66 8.99
CA LEU A 280 -11.81 8.38 9.93
C LEU A 280 -11.05 9.54 10.60
N ALA A 281 -9.83 9.28 11.09
CA ALA A 281 -9.01 10.32 11.71
C ALA A 281 -8.65 11.44 10.71
N ALA A 282 -8.45 11.13 9.43
CA ALA A 282 -8.21 12.12 8.38
C ALA A 282 -9.47 12.95 8.09
N LYS A 283 -10.65 12.30 7.96
CA LYS A 283 -11.92 12.99 7.73
C LYS A 283 -12.25 13.97 8.86
N LEU A 284 -12.11 13.53 10.11
CA LEU A 284 -12.33 14.37 11.30
C LEU A 284 -11.38 15.58 11.36
N GLN A 285 -10.18 15.47 10.78
CA GLN A 285 -9.22 16.59 10.71
C GLN A 285 -9.59 17.60 9.63
N VAL A 286 -10.08 17.15 8.47
CA VAL A 286 -10.55 18.05 7.41
C VAL A 286 -11.74 18.88 7.89
N SER A 287 -12.63 18.28 8.69
CA SER A 287 -13.82 18.96 9.22
C SER A 287 -13.55 19.86 10.44
N ALA A 288 -12.32 19.90 10.97
CA ALA A 288 -12.01 20.77 12.11
C ALA A 288 -11.90 22.24 11.64
N PRO A 289 -12.61 23.19 12.29
CA PRO A 289 -12.49 24.60 11.93
C PRO A 289 -11.04 25.06 12.09
N ALA A 290 -10.51 25.77 11.09
CA ALA A 290 -9.19 26.36 11.17
C ALA A 290 -9.12 27.23 12.44
N ALA A 291 -8.19 26.91 13.34
CA ALA A 291 -7.98 27.71 14.53
C ALA A 291 -7.71 29.15 14.10
N VAL A 292 -8.59 30.08 14.47
CA VAL A 292 -8.45 31.51 14.21
C VAL A 292 -7.16 31.97 14.89
N THR A 293 -6.06 31.99 14.15
CA THR A 293 -4.83 32.60 14.61
C THR A 293 -5.07 34.11 14.59
N ASN A 294 -5.44 34.67 15.74
CA ASN A 294 -5.38 36.10 16.02
C ASN A 294 -3.92 36.56 15.86
N LYS A 295 -3.52 36.87 14.62
CA LYS A 295 -2.35 37.69 14.31
C LYS A 295 -2.77 39.15 14.31
N ASP A 296 -3.32 39.61 15.43
CA ASP A 296 -3.46 41.04 15.71
C ASP A 296 -3.09 41.26 17.17
N LYS A 297 -1.88 41.82 17.34
CA LYS A 297 -1.31 42.53 18.50
C LYS A 297 0.16 42.16 18.65
N LYS A 298 1.00 42.85 17.87
CA LYS A 298 2.30 43.38 18.32
C LYS A 298 2.74 44.45 17.32
N GLY A 299 2.24 45.64 17.57
CA GLY A 299 2.55 46.87 16.85
C GLY A 299 2.13 48.06 17.71
N LYS A 300 2.80 48.22 18.85
CA LYS A 300 3.07 49.49 19.54
C LYS A 300 4.37 49.31 20.31
#